data_AF-A0A8K0G755-F1
#
_entry.id   AF-A0A8K0G755-F1
#
_cell.length_a   1.000
_cell.length_b   1.000
_cell.length_c   1.000
_cell.angle_alpha   90.00
_cell.angle_beta   90.00
_cell.angle_gamma   90.00
#
_symmetry.space_group_name_H-M   'P 1'
#
loop_
_entity.id
_entity.type
_entity.pdbx_description
1 polymer ?
#
loop_
_entity_poly.entity_id
_entity_poly.type
_entity_poly.pdbx_seq_one_letter_code
_entity_poly.pdbx_strand_id
1 'polypeptide(L)'
;MINLLEIWKPLLPQWVLDNVLDQLIMPHLTTEVNNWNPLTDTVPIHYWIHPWIPLLNRRLHTVIFPVIQEKLGAALTNWHPSDRSAKLMLKPWKDALPDGSFVAFLLAHIVPKLQLCMQSLVINPHQQHLDAWNWVMDWSDILSVGNLTLILDKYFFPRWLQTLAMWLNHNPDYNQVTEWYSGWKRMLSDELLAQPTIK
;
A
#
# COMPACT_ATOMS: atom_id res chain seq x y z
N MET A 1 28.63 -7.56 7.24
CA MET A 1 28.52 -7.67 8.71
C MET A 1 27.61 -8.81 9.15
N ILE A 2 26.39 -8.93 8.60
CA ILE A 2 25.46 -10.03 8.94
C ILE A 2 26.08 -11.41 8.70
N ASN A 3 26.71 -11.64 7.55
CA ASN A 3 27.41 -12.91 7.27
C ASN A 3 28.49 -13.25 8.31
N LEU A 4 29.20 -12.24 8.85
CA LEU A 4 30.19 -12.45 9.89
C LEU A 4 29.51 -12.93 11.18
N LEU A 5 28.42 -12.27 11.58
CA LEU A 5 27.64 -12.66 12.76
C LEU A 5 27.05 -14.06 12.61
N GLU A 6 26.54 -14.44 11.43
CA GLU A 6 26.00 -15.77 11.19
C GLU A 6 27.07 -16.87 11.28
N ILE A 7 28.27 -16.62 10.75
CA ILE A 7 29.40 -17.56 10.84
C ILE A 7 29.86 -17.73 12.29
N TRP A 8 29.81 -16.66 13.09
CA TRP A 8 30.32 -16.66 14.46
C TRP A 8 29.26 -17.07 15.48
N LYS A 9 27.97 -17.00 15.13
CA LYS A 9 26.83 -17.40 15.96
C LYS A 9 27.00 -18.77 16.65
N PRO A 10 27.42 -19.86 15.97
CA PRO A 10 27.61 -21.16 16.63
C PRO A 10 28.82 -21.20 17.58
N LEU A 11 29.75 -20.25 17.46
CA LEU A 11 30.99 -20.19 18.24
C LEU A 11 30.86 -19.28 19.48
N LEU A 12 29.88 -18.39 19.50
CA LEU A 12 29.70 -17.39 20.55
C LEU A 12 28.69 -17.86 21.61
N PRO A 13 28.97 -17.65 22.91
CA PRO A 13 27.95 -17.76 23.94
C PRO A 13 26.79 -16.81 23.66
N GLN A 14 25.56 -17.26 23.93
CA GLN A 14 24.35 -16.48 23.65
C GLN A 14 24.38 -15.08 24.27
N TRP A 15 24.91 -14.93 25.49
CA TRP A 15 25.01 -13.63 26.16
C TRP A 15 25.95 -12.64 25.44
N VAL A 16 27.02 -13.13 24.79
CA VAL A 16 27.93 -12.28 24.02
C VAL A 16 27.21 -11.78 22.77
N LEU A 17 26.51 -12.68 22.08
CA LEU A 17 25.73 -12.35 20.91
C LEU A 17 24.66 -11.31 21.24
N ASP A 18 23.91 -11.52 22.32
CA ASP A 18 22.87 -10.58 22.76
C ASP A 18 23.44 -9.20 23.08
N ASN A 19 24.60 -9.15 23.75
CA ASN A 19 25.30 -7.90 24.07
C ASN A 19 25.77 -7.17 22.80
N VAL A 20 26.38 -7.88 21.84
CA VAL A 20 26.78 -7.29 20.54
C VAL A 20 25.55 -6.73 19.80
N LEU A 21 24.46 -7.48 19.76
CA LEU A 21 23.23 -7.05 19.13
C LEU A 21 22.62 -5.82 19.83
N ASP A 22 22.61 -5.77 21.16
CA ASP A 22 22.02 -4.68 21.95
C ASP A 22 22.88 -3.42 22.01
N GLN A 23 24.19 -3.56 22.20
CA GLN A 23 25.09 -2.44 22.50
C GLN A 23 25.79 -1.88 21.27
N LEU A 24 25.92 -2.66 20.19
CA LEU A 24 26.61 -2.22 18.98
C LEU A 24 25.66 -2.09 17.80
N ILE A 25 24.92 -3.15 17.48
CA ILE A 25 24.09 -3.18 16.27
C ILE A 25 22.84 -2.31 16.42
N MET A 26 22.07 -2.46 17.50
CA MET A 26 20.85 -1.68 17.71
C MET A 26 21.06 -0.16 17.73
N PRO A 27 22.07 0.40 18.44
CA PRO A 27 22.31 1.84 18.44
C PRO A 27 22.72 2.37 17.06
N HIS A 28 23.53 1.61 16.34
CA HIS A 28 23.93 1.96 14.98
C HIS A 28 22.73 1.97 14.03
N LEU A 29 21.93 0.88 14.00
CA LEU A 29 20.72 0.83 13.18
C LEU A 29 19.74 1.94 13.53
N THR A 30 19.56 2.24 14.81
CA THR A 30 18.69 3.34 15.26
C THR A 30 19.17 4.68 14.70
N THR A 31 20.49 4.92 14.74
CA THR A 31 21.10 6.14 14.18
C THR A 31 20.90 6.23 12.66
N GLU A 32 21.16 5.15 11.93
CA GLU A 32 20.98 5.12 10.47
C GLU A 32 19.50 5.31 10.08
N VAL A 33 18.56 4.69 10.80
CA VAL A 33 17.12 4.89 10.59
C VAL A 33 16.70 6.32 10.90
N ASN A 34 17.27 6.93 11.94
CA ASN A 34 17.01 8.34 12.29
C ASN A 34 17.60 9.32 11.26
N ASN A 35 18.67 8.96 10.56
CA ASN A 35 19.25 9.78 9.50
C ASN A 35 18.60 9.54 8.13
N TRP A 36 18.04 8.36 7.91
CA TRP A 36 17.40 7.99 6.65
C TRP A 36 16.20 8.88 6.31
N ASN A 37 16.10 9.30 5.05
CA ASN A 37 15.01 10.11 4.52
C ASN A 37 14.35 9.42 3.30
N PRO A 38 13.07 9.01 3.39
CA PRO A 38 12.36 8.34 2.30
C PRO A 38 12.24 9.13 1.00
N LEU A 39 12.36 10.47 1.05
CA LEU A 39 12.16 11.33 -0.12
C LEU A 39 13.45 11.60 -0.90
N THR A 40 14.61 11.47 -0.26
CA THR A 40 15.90 11.86 -0.86
C THR A 40 16.86 10.70 -1.02
N ASP A 41 16.75 9.68 -0.16
CA ASP A 41 17.71 8.59 -0.17
C ASP A 41 17.39 7.61 -1.29
N THR A 42 18.44 7.23 -2.03
CA THR A 42 18.33 6.39 -3.22
C THR A 42 18.23 4.91 -2.89
N VAL A 43 18.70 4.50 -1.72
CA VAL A 43 18.66 3.10 -1.26
C VAL A 43 17.43 2.90 -0.39
N PRO A 44 16.45 2.07 -0.81
CA PRO A 44 15.29 1.77 0.00
C PRO A 44 15.67 1.13 1.33
N ILE A 45 15.07 1.61 2.42
CA ILE A 45 15.39 1.20 3.79
C ILE A 45 15.27 -0.31 4.05
N HIS A 46 14.34 -0.99 3.36
CA HIS A 46 14.13 -2.42 3.53
C HIS A 46 15.37 -3.25 3.14
N TYR A 47 16.21 -2.78 2.20
CA TYR A 47 17.40 -3.51 1.77
C TYR A 47 18.41 -3.74 2.89
N TRP A 48 18.53 -2.80 3.82
CA TRP A 48 19.50 -2.87 4.91
C TRP A 48 18.87 -3.12 6.27
N ILE A 49 17.54 -2.97 6.43
CA ILE A 49 16.82 -3.35 7.66
C ILE A 49 16.34 -4.81 7.63
N HIS A 50 15.73 -5.29 6.54
CA HIS A 50 15.14 -6.64 6.51
C HIS A 50 16.12 -7.77 6.83
N PRO A 51 17.38 -7.71 6.38
CA PRO A 51 18.37 -8.73 6.73
C PRO A 51 18.59 -8.89 8.25
N TRP A 52 18.24 -7.89 9.07
CA TRP A 52 18.36 -7.97 10.53
C TRP A 52 17.13 -8.54 11.23
N ILE A 53 15.99 -8.71 10.53
CA ILE A 53 14.74 -9.22 11.10
C ILE A 53 14.94 -10.57 11.81
N PRO A 54 15.63 -11.58 11.21
CA PRO A 54 15.81 -12.88 11.87
C PRO A 54 16.62 -12.82 13.18
N LEU A 55 17.47 -11.79 13.36
CA LEU A 55 18.37 -11.66 14.50
C LEU A 55 17.81 -10.74 15.59
N LEU A 56 17.11 -9.67 15.20
CA LEU A 56 16.68 -8.61 16.13
C LEU A 56 15.18 -8.58 16.35
N ASN A 57 14.37 -9.20 15.46
CA ASN A 57 12.90 -9.28 15.46
C ASN A 57 12.20 -8.34 16.46
N ARG A 58 11.96 -8.79 17.71
CA ARG A 58 11.28 -8.03 18.76
C ARG A 58 11.83 -6.61 18.96
N ARG A 59 13.15 -6.44 18.95
CA ARG A 59 13.84 -5.15 19.13
C ARG A 59 13.52 -4.18 17.97
N LEU A 60 13.47 -4.69 16.73
CA LEU A 60 13.09 -3.88 15.57
C LEU A 60 11.63 -3.45 15.64
N HIS A 61 10.72 -4.37 15.98
CA HIS A 61 9.30 -4.04 16.13
C HIS A 61 9.05 -2.98 17.20
N THR A 62 9.82 -2.97 18.29
CA THR A 62 9.61 -2.02 19.39
C THR A 62 10.26 -0.66 19.15
N VAL A 63 11.43 -0.60 18.50
CA VAL A 63 12.25 0.63 18.43
C VAL A 63 12.31 1.21 17.02
N ILE A 64 12.52 0.35 16.01
CA ILE A 64 12.88 0.79 14.66
C ILE A 64 11.64 0.97 13.78
N PHE A 65 10.73 0.00 13.78
CA PHE A 65 9.55 0.03 12.91
C PHE A 65 8.63 1.22 13.16
N PRO A 66 8.39 1.67 14.42
CA PRO A 66 7.60 2.88 14.67
C PRO A 66 8.20 4.13 14.01
N VAL A 67 9.53 4.30 14.08
CA VAL A 67 10.24 5.43 13.46
C VAL A 67 10.14 5.39 11.94
N ILE A 68 10.26 4.19 11.35
CA ILE A 68 10.11 4.00 9.91
C ILE A 68 8.68 4.33 9.47
N GLN A 69 7.67 3.85 10.21
CA GLN A 69 6.27 4.16 9.93
C GLN A 69 5.98 5.66 10.04
N GLU A 70 6.50 6.33 11.06
CA GLU A 70 6.35 7.78 11.22
C GLU A 70 6.94 8.54 10.01
N LYS A 71 8.18 8.22 9.62
CA LYS A 71 8.85 8.86 8.48
C LYS A 71 8.16 8.59 7.15
N LEU A 72 7.75 7.34 6.91
CA LEU A 72 6.98 6.97 5.72
C LEU A 72 5.63 7.68 5.70
N GLY A 73 4.92 7.74 6.83
CA GLY A 73 3.65 8.46 6.96
C GLY A 73 3.80 9.95 6.66
N ALA A 74 4.85 10.58 7.18
CA ALA A 74 5.17 11.98 6.90
C ALA A 74 5.45 12.20 5.41
N ALA A 75 6.26 11.34 4.78
CA ALA A 75 6.55 11.40 3.35
C ALA A 75 5.31 11.26 2.46
N LEU A 76 4.33 10.45 2.91
CA LEU A 76 3.07 10.22 2.19
C LEU A 76 2.05 11.36 2.33
N THR A 77 2.34 12.39 3.13
CA THR A 77 1.40 13.51 3.36
C THR A 77 1.02 14.22 2.06
N ASN A 78 2.00 14.45 1.19
CA ASN A 78 1.82 15.08 -0.13
C ASN A 78 1.84 14.08 -1.29
N TRP A 79 1.79 12.78 -1.00
CA TRP A 79 1.82 11.75 -2.03
C TRP A 79 0.50 11.68 -2.81
N HIS A 80 0.62 11.32 -4.08
CA HIS A 80 -0.49 11.13 -5.01
C HIS A 80 -0.43 9.73 -5.64
N PRO A 81 -1.57 9.02 -5.83
CA PRO A 81 -1.61 7.65 -6.36
C PRO A 81 -0.94 7.41 -7.71
N SER A 82 -0.73 8.45 -8.52
CA SER A 82 0.03 8.35 -9.77
C SER A 82 1.51 8.02 -9.58
N ASP A 83 2.07 8.31 -8.39
CA ASP A 83 3.44 7.98 -8.05
C ASP A 83 3.55 6.54 -7.53
N ARG A 84 4.09 5.66 -8.39
CA ARG A 84 4.26 4.23 -8.13
C ARG A 84 5.39 3.92 -7.14
N SER A 85 6.27 4.88 -6.84
CA SER A 85 7.42 4.65 -5.96
C SER A 85 6.99 4.28 -4.54
N ALA A 86 5.91 4.87 -4.03
CA ALA A 86 5.36 4.59 -2.72
C ALA A 86 4.94 3.12 -2.57
N LYS A 87 4.26 2.56 -3.58
CA LYS A 87 3.84 1.16 -3.57
C LYS A 87 5.04 0.22 -3.53
N LEU A 88 6.05 0.48 -4.36
CA LEU A 88 7.30 -0.30 -4.39
C LEU A 88 8.04 -0.23 -3.07
N MET A 89 8.05 0.93 -2.41
CA MET A 89 8.67 1.12 -1.12
C MET A 89 7.92 0.40 0.01
N LEU A 90 6.58 0.35 -0.04
CA LEU A 90 5.74 -0.26 0.99
C LEU A 90 5.57 -1.78 0.84
N LYS A 91 5.61 -2.32 -0.38
CA LYS A 91 5.37 -3.74 -0.65
C LYS A 91 6.23 -4.70 0.20
N PRO A 92 7.54 -4.47 0.41
CA PRO A 92 8.36 -5.34 1.26
C PRO A 92 7.88 -5.38 2.71
N TRP A 93 7.24 -4.32 3.21
CA TRP A 93 6.80 -4.22 4.60
C TRP A 93 5.56 -5.04 4.90
N LYS A 94 4.84 -5.51 3.87
CA LYS A 94 3.65 -6.36 4.02
C LYS A 94 3.95 -7.62 4.84
N ASP A 95 5.08 -8.25 4.58
CA ASP A 95 5.47 -9.51 5.22
C ASP A 95 6.36 -9.29 6.47
N ALA A 96 6.91 -8.08 6.64
CA ALA A 96 7.82 -7.73 7.74
C ALA A 96 7.10 -7.13 8.95
N LEU A 97 5.97 -6.44 8.75
CA LEU A 97 5.15 -5.88 9.83
C LEU A 97 4.04 -6.85 10.24
N PRO A 98 3.55 -6.78 11.49
CA PRO A 98 2.37 -7.54 11.86
C PRO A 98 1.17 -7.09 11.03
N ASP A 99 0.34 -8.03 10.57
CA ASP A 99 -0.78 -7.77 9.64
C ASP A 99 -1.64 -6.57 10.07
N GLY A 100 -1.99 -6.48 11.35
CA GLY A 100 -2.80 -5.38 11.87
C GLY A 100 -2.12 -4.00 11.79
N SER A 101 -0.81 -3.93 11.98
CA SER A 101 -0.06 -2.66 11.94
C SER A 101 0.09 -2.16 10.51
N PHE A 102 0.39 -3.07 9.57
CA PHE A 102 0.50 -2.69 8.16
C PHE A 102 -0.85 -2.24 7.60
N VAL A 103 -1.94 -2.97 7.90
CA VAL A 103 -3.28 -2.56 7.50
C VAL A 103 -3.66 -1.20 8.10
N ALA A 104 -3.40 -0.97 9.39
CA ALA A 104 -3.66 0.33 10.02
C ALA A 104 -2.87 1.47 9.34
N PHE A 105 -1.62 1.23 8.97
CA PHE A 105 -0.80 2.20 8.24
C PHE A 105 -1.40 2.55 6.86
N LEU A 106 -1.82 1.54 6.10
CA LEU A 106 -2.47 1.75 4.79
C LEU A 106 -3.78 2.53 4.93
N LEU A 107 -4.60 2.20 5.95
CA LEU A 107 -5.85 2.91 6.23
C LEU A 107 -5.61 4.37 6.60
N ALA A 108 -4.50 4.69 7.28
CA ALA A 108 -4.18 6.05 7.69
C ALA A 108 -3.60 6.90 6.54
N HIS A 109 -2.69 6.35 5.73
CA HIS A 109 -1.88 7.15 4.80
C HIS A 109 -2.20 6.93 3.32
N ILE A 110 -2.67 5.75 2.94
CA ILE A 110 -2.88 5.38 1.53
C ILE A 110 -4.36 5.49 1.15
N VAL A 111 -5.24 4.81 1.89
CA VAL A 111 -6.67 4.71 1.57
C VAL A 111 -7.34 6.07 1.41
N PRO A 112 -7.11 7.09 2.27
CA PRO A 112 -7.72 8.41 2.08
C PRO A 112 -7.36 9.06 0.75
N LYS A 113 -6.12 8.86 0.26
CA LYS A 113 -5.66 9.40 -1.02
C LYS A 113 -6.27 8.65 -2.20
N LEU A 114 -6.42 7.33 -2.09
CA LEU A 114 -7.13 6.52 -3.09
C LEU A 114 -8.61 6.89 -3.17
N GLN A 115 -9.25 7.19 -2.04
CA GLN A 115 -10.63 7.66 -2.00
C GLN A 115 -10.78 9.00 -2.73
N LEU A 116 -9.91 9.97 -2.46
CA LEU A 116 -9.91 11.26 -3.16
C LEU A 116 -9.66 11.10 -4.67
N CYS A 117 -8.73 10.22 -5.04
CA CYS A 117 -8.45 9.89 -6.44
C CYS A 117 -9.67 9.25 -7.12
N MET A 118 -10.34 8.30 -6.46
CA MET A 118 -11.56 7.73 -6.99
C MET A 118 -12.66 8.79 -7.10
N GLN A 119 -12.79 9.68 -6.12
CA GLN A 119 -13.73 10.78 -6.14
C GLN A 119 -13.46 11.78 -7.28
N SER A 120 -12.22 11.99 -7.71
CA SER A 120 -11.91 12.87 -8.84
C SER A 120 -12.14 12.22 -10.22
N LEU A 121 -12.36 10.90 -10.28
CA LEU A 121 -12.70 10.19 -11.52
C LEU A 121 -13.98 10.77 -12.14
N VAL A 122 -13.86 11.30 -13.35
CA VAL A 122 -15.00 11.74 -14.17
C VAL A 122 -15.55 10.55 -14.93
N ILE A 123 -16.83 10.27 -14.76
CA ILE A 123 -17.52 9.17 -15.46
C ILE A 123 -18.20 9.77 -16.68
N ASN A 124 -17.67 9.48 -17.86
CA ASN A 124 -18.15 10.00 -19.14
C ASN A 124 -18.20 8.87 -20.16
N PRO A 125 -19.40 8.41 -20.56
CA PRO A 125 -19.53 7.30 -21.51
C PRO A 125 -18.95 7.56 -22.89
N HIS A 126 -18.86 8.82 -23.32
CA HIS A 126 -18.34 9.17 -24.65
C HIS A 126 -16.82 9.34 -24.67
N GLN A 127 -16.20 9.64 -23.52
CA GLN A 127 -14.76 9.85 -23.40
C GLN A 127 -14.29 9.51 -21.98
N GLN A 128 -14.05 8.23 -21.74
CA GLN A 128 -13.64 7.75 -20.42
C GLN A 128 -12.11 7.80 -20.28
N HIS A 129 -11.65 8.54 -19.26
CA HIS A 129 -10.25 8.48 -18.81
C HIS A 129 -10.14 7.51 -17.63
N LEU A 130 -9.14 6.61 -17.68
CA LEU A 130 -9.00 5.49 -16.74
C LEU A 130 -7.82 5.65 -15.77
N ASP A 131 -7.10 6.76 -15.80
CA ASP A 131 -5.90 6.95 -14.97
C ASP A 131 -6.20 6.79 -13.48
N ALA A 132 -7.20 7.49 -12.96
CA ALA A 132 -7.62 7.39 -11.56
C ALA A 132 -8.09 5.97 -11.18
N TRP A 133 -8.76 5.28 -12.10
CA TRP A 133 -9.13 3.88 -11.89
C TRP A 133 -7.89 2.98 -11.78
N ASN A 134 -6.98 3.09 -12.75
CA ASN A 134 -5.77 2.29 -12.81
C ASN A 134 -4.86 2.53 -11.61
N TRP A 135 -4.75 3.78 -11.14
CA TRP A 135 -3.99 4.11 -9.93
C TRP A 135 -4.59 3.48 -8.67
N VAL A 136 -5.92 3.41 -8.54
CA VAL A 136 -6.56 2.75 -7.40
C VAL A 136 -6.43 1.22 -7.50
N MET A 137 -6.68 0.66 -8.68
CA MET A 137 -6.60 -0.79 -8.90
C MET A 137 -5.19 -1.34 -8.80
N ASP A 138 -4.16 -0.52 -9.03
CA ASP A 138 -2.78 -0.93 -8.78
C ASP A 138 -2.58 -1.35 -7.31
N TRP A 139 -3.39 -0.89 -6.34
CA TRP A 139 -3.23 -1.30 -4.94
C TRP A 139 -3.91 -2.62 -4.55
N SER A 140 -4.50 -3.36 -5.49
CA SER A 140 -5.25 -4.59 -5.21
C SER A 140 -4.44 -5.76 -4.67
N ASP A 141 -3.12 -5.80 -4.91
CA ASP A 141 -2.24 -6.84 -4.36
C ASP A 141 -1.79 -6.55 -2.91
N ILE A 142 -2.02 -5.33 -2.41
CA ILE A 142 -1.61 -4.88 -1.08
C ILE A 142 -2.83 -4.62 -0.18
N LEU A 143 -3.89 -4.01 -0.70
CA LEU A 143 -5.13 -3.77 0.03
C LEU A 143 -6.04 -5.01 0.03
N SER A 144 -6.81 -5.18 1.10
CA SER A 144 -7.85 -6.19 1.13
C SER A 144 -8.97 -5.86 0.14
N VAL A 145 -9.62 -6.91 -0.39
CA VAL A 145 -10.81 -6.80 -1.24
C VAL A 145 -11.90 -5.97 -0.56
N GLY A 146 -12.07 -6.12 0.76
CA GLY A 146 -13.02 -5.34 1.55
C GLY A 146 -12.73 -3.83 1.52
N ASN A 147 -11.47 -3.41 1.66
CA ASN A 147 -11.11 -1.99 1.60
C ASN A 147 -11.34 -1.40 0.20
N LEU A 148 -10.96 -2.12 -0.86
CA LEU A 148 -11.24 -1.68 -2.23
C LEU A 148 -12.74 -1.58 -2.51
N THR A 149 -13.51 -2.54 -2.01
CA THR A 149 -14.97 -2.55 -2.13
C THR A 149 -15.59 -1.32 -1.50
N LEU A 150 -15.15 -0.94 -0.29
CA LEU A 150 -15.63 0.27 0.38
C LEU A 150 -15.30 1.56 -0.40
N ILE A 151 -14.13 1.61 -1.06
CA ILE A 151 -13.77 2.75 -1.92
C ILE A 151 -14.72 2.81 -3.13
N LEU A 152 -14.93 1.69 -3.80
CA LEU A 152 -15.79 1.63 -4.99
C LEU A 152 -17.26 1.91 -4.66
N ASP A 153 -17.79 1.28 -3.61
CA ASP A 153 -19.17 1.44 -3.15
C ASP A 153 -19.49 2.90 -2.81
N LYS A 154 -18.55 3.58 -2.15
CA LYS A 154 -18.78 4.97 -1.73
C LYS A 154 -18.50 6.00 -2.83
N TYR A 155 -17.43 5.83 -3.59
CA TYR A 155 -16.93 6.90 -4.47
C TYR A 155 -17.14 6.63 -5.96
N PHE A 156 -17.31 5.38 -6.39
CA PHE A 156 -17.48 5.03 -7.81
C PHE A 156 -18.94 4.73 -8.17
N PHE A 157 -19.52 3.68 -7.58
CA PHE A 157 -20.81 3.12 -8.02
C PHE A 157 -21.98 4.12 -8.01
N PRO A 158 -22.16 5.01 -7.01
CA PRO A 158 -23.30 5.94 -7.00
C PRO A 158 -23.30 6.87 -8.23
N ARG A 159 -22.14 7.40 -8.60
CA ARG A 159 -21.98 8.30 -9.76
C ARG A 159 -22.06 7.53 -11.07
N TRP A 160 -21.53 6.31 -11.08
CA TRP A 160 -21.59 5.43 -12.23
C TRP A 160 -23.04 5.05 -12.56
N LEU A 161 -23.81 4.62 -11.56
CA LEU A 161 -25.25 4.31 -11.68
C LEU A 161 -26.06 5.55 -12.05
N GLN A 162 -25.76 6.71 -11.48
CA GLN A 162 -26.42 7.97 -11.86
C GLN A 162 -26.19 8.29 -13.34
N THR A 163 -24.95 8.16 -13.82
CA THR A 163 -24.59 8.40 -15.22
C THR A 163 -25.32 7.43 -16.15
N LEU A 164 -25.35 6.15 -15.78
CA LEU A 164 -26.08 5.12 -16.52
C LEU A 164 -27.59 5.42 -16.56
N ALA A 165 -28.19 5.78 -15.43
CA ALA A 165 -29.61 6.10 -15.34
C ALA A 165 -29.96 7.34 -16.18
N MET A 166 -29.14 8.40 -16.14
CA MET A 166 -29.32 9.56 -17.01
C MET A 166 -29.25 9.16 -18.49
N TRP A 167 -28.23 8.39 -18.89
CA TRP A 167 -28.07 7.98 -20.27
C TRP A 167 -29.26 7.14 -20.76
N LEU A 168 -29.73 6.19 -19.96
CA LEU A 168 -30.88 5.35 -20.27
C LEU A 168 -32.19 6.14 -20.45
N ASN A 169 -32.33 7.28 -19.78
CA ASN A 169 -33.52 8.12 -19.84
C ASN A 169 -33.51 9.14 -21.02
N HIS A 170 -32.41 9.28 -21.75
CA HIS A 170 -32.24 10.29 -22.80
C HIS A 170 -32.00 9.66 -24.19
N ASN A 171 -32.94 8.83 -24.68
CA ASN A 171 -32.88 8.13 -25.98
C ASN A 171 -31.52 7.42 -26.23
N PRO A 172 -31.20 6.40 -25.42
CA PRO A 172 -29.92 5.70 -25.53
C PRO A 172 -29.80 4.88 -26.81
N ASP A 173 -28.58 4.79 -27.34
CA ASP A 173 -28.17 3.66 -28.16
C ASP A 173 -27.85 2.49 -27.21
N TYR A 174 -28.75 1.51 -27.13
CA TYR A 174 -28.60 0.37 -26.22
C TYR A 174 -27.35 -0.48 -26.50
N ASN A 175 -26.82 -0.49 -27.71
CA ASN A 175 -25.58 -1.21 -28.01
C ASN A 175 -24.40 -0.53 -27.33
N GLN A 176 -24.30 0.80 -27.44
CA GLN A 176 -23.26 1.60 -26.79
C GLN A 176 -23.35 1.50 -25.27
N VAL A 177 -24.57 1.57 -24.72
CA VAL A 177 -24.78 1.39 -23.27
C VAL A 177 -24.30 0.01 -22.82
N THR A 178 -24.65 -1.04 -23.56
CA THR A 178 -24.26 -2.42 -23.23
C THR A 178 -22.74 -2.60 -23.29
N GLU A 179 -22.09 -2.03 -24.30
CA GLU A 179 -20.64 -2.08 -24.46
C GLU A 179 -19.93 -1.35 -23.30
N TRP A 180 -20.39 -0.15 -22.97
CA TRP A 180 -19.84 0.65 -21.86
C TRP A 180 -20.01 -0.05 -20.50
N TYR A 181 -21.21 -0.56 -20.20
CA TYR A 181 -21.48 -1.32 -18.97
C TYR A 181 -20.58 -2.57 -18.90
N SER A 182 -20.51 -3.32 -20.00
CA SER A 182 -19.69 -4.53 -20.08
C SER A 182 -18.20 -4.22 -19.95
N GLY A 183 -17.74 -3.08 -20.47
CA GLY A 183 -16.38 -2.58 -20.32
C GLY A 183 -16.00 -2.44 -18.85
N TRP A 184 -16.80 -1.70 -18.07
CA TRP A 184 -16.58 -1.55 -16.63
C TRP A 184 -16.64 -2.87 -15.87
N LYS A 185 -17.62 -3.72 -16.19
CA LYS A 185 -17.75 -5.03 -15.54
C LYS A 185 -16.51 -5.91 -15.73
N ARG A 186 -15.89 -5.87 -16.91
CA ARG A 186 -14.64 -6.63 -17.20
C ARG A 186 -13.43 -6.10 -16.44
N MET A 187 -13.46 -4.86 -15.95
CA MET A 187 -12.37 -4.26 -15.18
C MET A 187 -12.40 -4.65 -13.70
N LEU A 188 -13.51 -5.22 -13.22
CA LEU A 188 -13.64 -5.73 -11.86
C LEU A 188 -13.15 -7.18 -11.80
N SER A 189 -12.37 -7.51 -10.77
CA SER A 189 -11.98 -8.89 -10.51
C SER A 189 -13.15 -9.74 -10.01
N ASP A 190 -13.07 -11.05 -10.17
CA ASP A 190 -14.10 -11.98 -9.66
C ASP A 190 -14.30 -11.84 -8.14
N GLU A 191 -13.22 -11.58 -7.40
CA GLU A 191 -13.27 -11.35 -5.94
C GLU A 191 -14.07 -10.10 -5.57
N LEU A 192 -13.98 -9.04 -6.37
CA LEU A 192 -14.78 -7.81 -6.20
C LEU A 192 -16.23 -8.06 -6.62
N LEU A 193 -16.45 -8.73 -7.75
CA LEU A 193 -17.80 -9.07 -8.22
C LEU A 193 -18.56 -10.00 -7.26
N ALA A 194 -17.85 -10.79 -6.46
CA ALA A 194 -18.43 -11.63 -5.42
C ALA A 194 -18.90 -10.84 -4.18
N GLN A 195 -18.54 -9.56 -4.05
CA GLN A 195 -18.89 -8.76 -2.87
C GLN A 195 -20.36 -8.33 -2.93
N PRO A 196 -21.15 -8.50 -1.85
CA PRO A 196 -22.59 -8.23 -1.87
C PRO A 196 -22.97 -6.78 -2.20
N THR A 197 -22.07 -5.84 -1.92
CA THR A 197 -22.29 -4.40 -2.18
C THR A 197 -22.00 -4.01 -3.62
N ILE A 198 -21.27 -4.83 -4.37
CA ILE A 198 -20.95 -4.59 -5.78
C ILE A 198 -22.13 -5.10 -6.62
N LYS A 199 -22.84 -4.16 -7.24
CA LYS A 199 -24.08 -4.40 -8.02
C LYS A 199 -23.81 -4.52 -9.51
#